data_AF-A0A315X487-F1
#
_entry.id   AF-A0A315X487-F1
#
_cell.length_a   1.000
_cell.length_b   1.000
_cell.length_c   1.000
_cell.angle_alpha   90.00
_cell.angle_beta   90.00
_cell.angle_gamma   90.00
#
_symmetry.space_group_name_H-M   'P 1'
#
loop_
_entity.id
_entity.type
_entity.pdbx_description
1 polymer ?
#
loop_
_entity_poly.entity_id
_entity_poly.type
_entity_poly.pdbx_seq_one_letter_code
_entity_poly.pdbx_strand_id
1 'polypeptide(L)'
;MAVSLHVSTGQPHMSDDFGVDLDEVFKVIDTADVLVVRFHLIDKRLLIDFRTKAGVLPLIKIVPRAESVEDRFRSIKRLRPEFALPEKVMSFHWPRSMPVLLTSGVWQHLVDRVSSLGDDDTTETCGRTMEELLAMERREVFGAIRGADHYQTIWERQQA
;
A
#
# COMPACT_ATOMS: atom_id res chain seq x y z
N MET A 1 22.94 -8.53 49.57
CA MET A 1 21.80 -8.45 48.66
C MET A 1 22.30 -8.00 47.31
N ALA A 2 22.36 -8.90 46.33
CA ALA A 2 22.82 -8.61 44.97
C ALA A 2 21.60 -8.59 44.05
N VAL A 3 21.32 -7.44 43.43
CA VAL A 3 20.24 -7.27 42.46
C VAL A 3 20.75 -7.78 41.12
N SER A 4 20.24 -8.92 40.68
CA SER A 4 20.46 -9.42 39.31
C SER A 4 19.60 -8.59 38.36
N LEU A 5 20.25 -7.78 37.53
CA LEU A 5 19.63 -7.18 36.35
C LEU A 5 19.46 -8.28 35.30
N HIS A 6 18.24 -8.81 35.18
CA HIS A 6 17.84 -9.59 34.02
C HIS A 6 17.75 -8.64 32.83
N VAL A 7 18.77 -8.65 31.98
CA VAL A 7 18.69 -8.09 30.63
C VAL A 7 17.83 -9.07 29.82
N SER A 8 16.59 -8.67 29.54
CA SER A 8 15.72 -9.37 28.60
C SER A 8 16.31 -9.19 27.20
N THR A 9 17.00 -10.20 26.69
CA THR A 9 17.34 -10.34 25.27
C THR A 9 16.05 -10.63 24.49
N GLY A 10 15.34 -9.58 24.10
CA GLY A 10 14.32 -9.68 23.06
C GLY A 10 15.01 -9.99 21.73
N GLN A 11 14.64 -11.09 21.07
CA GLN A 11 15.00 -11.32 19.67
C GLN A 11 14.46 -10.14 18.84
N PRO A 12 15.21 -9.63 17.84
CA PRO A 12 14.68 -8.63 16.93
C PRO A 12 13.51 -9.27 16.18
N HIS A 13 12.31 -8.76 16.42
CA HIS A 13 11.16 -9.06 15.58
C HIS A 13 11.48 -8.47 14.20
N MET A 14 11.27 -9.21 13.11
CA MET A 14 11.45 -8.71 11.73
C MET A 14 10.61 -7.44 11.42
N SER A 15 9.74 -7.02 12.35
CA SER A 15 8.95 -5.77 12.30
C SER A 15 9.80 -4.50 12.40
N ASP A 16 11.00 -4.57 12.99
CA ASP A 16 11.85 -3.36 13.15
C ASP A 16 12.52 -2.93 11.84
N ASP A 17 12.73 -3.85 10.87
CA ASP A 17 13.43 -3.53 9.62
C ASP A 17 12.58 -2.72 8.63
N PHE A 18 11.25 -2.82 8.73
CA PHE A 18 10.32 -2.19 7.80
C PHE A 18 9.50 -1.06 8.42
N GLY A 19 9.50 -0.90 9.74
CA GLY A 19 8.66 0.10 10.43
C GLY A 19 7.16 -0.21 10.38
N VAL A 20 6.81 -1.45 10.04
CA VAL A 20 5.45 -2.02 10.08
C VAL A 20 5.54 -3.48 10.52
N ASP A 21 4.51 -3.93 11.22
CA ASP A 21 4.32 -5.34 11.55
C ASP A 21 3.85 -6.10 10.30
N LEU A 22 4.74 -6.90 9.71
CA LEU A 22 4.42 -7.66 8.51
C LEU A 22 3.39 -8.75 8.75
N ASP A 23 3.37 -9.37 9.92
CA ASP A 23 2.41 -10.43 10.25
C ASP A 23 0.99 -9.85 10.31
N GLU A 24 0.84 -8.68 10.92
CA GLU A 24 -0.45 -7.96 10.92
C GLU A 24 -0.81 -7.48 9.50
N VAL A 25 0.15 -7.04 8.68
CA VAL A 25 -0.09 -6.69 7.28
C VAL A 25 -0.62 -7.89 6.49
N PHE A 26 0.01 -9.06 6.59
CA PHE A 26 -0.45 -10.28 5.92
C PHE A 26 -1.84 -10.69 6.38
N LYS A 27 -2.11 -10.65 7.68
CA LYS A 27 -3.44 -10.93 8.24
C LYS A 27 -4.50 -9.96 7.73
N VAL A 28 -4.18 -8.67 7.62
CA VAL A 28 -5.08 -7.67 7.02
C VAL A 28 -5.34 -7.98 5.55
N ILE A 29 -4.30 -8.38 4.80
CA ILE A 29 -4.45 -8.80 3.41
C ILE A 29 -5.31 -10.05 3.31
N ASP A 30 -5.26 -11.02 4.23
CA ASP A 30 -6.05 -12.25 4.14
C ASP A 30 -7.52 -12.05 4.48
N THR A 31 -7.82 -11.11 5.37
CA THR A 31 -9.16 -10.96 5.98
C THR A 31 -9.99 -9.83 5.40
N ALA A 32 -9.37 -8.85 4.71
CA ALA A 32 -10.11 -7.71 4.20
C ALA A 32 -11.01 -8.09 3.01
N ASP A 33 -12.26 -7.61 3.01
CA ASP A 33 -13.07 -7.55 1.79
C ASP A 33 -12.61 -6.42 0.87
N VAL A 34 -12.34 -5.25 1.48
CA VAL A 34 -11.85 -4.06 0.80
C VAL A 34 -10.67 -3.49 1.60
N LEU A 35 -9.55 -3.30 0.91
CA LEU A 35 -8.27 -2.88 1.47
C LEU A 35 -7.78 -1.59 0.78
N VAL A 36 -7.27 -0.66 1.57
CA VAL A 36 -6.57 0.53 1.09
C VAL A 36 -5.15 0.57 1.64
N VAL A 37 -4.17 0.57 0.74
CA VAL A 37 -2.76 0.80 1.10
C VAL A 37 -2.43 2.28 0.93
N ARG A 38 -1.88 2.88 2.00
CA ARG A 38 -1.40 4.27 2.00
C ARG A 38 0.12 4.27 1.91
N PHE A 39 0.68 4.92 0.91
CA PHE A 39 2.13 4.99 0.74
C PHE A 39 2.73 6.22 1.42
N HIS A 40 4.02 6.15 1.72
CA HIS A 40 4.77 7.28 2.27
C HIS A 40 5.07 8.36 1.21
N LEU A 41 5.58 7.95 0.05
CA LEU A 41 6.00 8.86 -1.02
C LEU A 41 4.93 9.09 -2.08
N ILE A 42 3.94 8.20 -2.22
CA ILE A 42 2.91 8.32 -3.26
C ILE A 42 1.65 8.97 -2.68
N ASP A 43 1.20 10.05 -3.31
CA ASP A 43 0.02 10.83 -2.90
C ASP A 43 -1.31 10.10 -3.14
N LYS A 44 -1.33 9.17 -4.11
CA LYS A 44 -2.43 8.24 -4.41
C LYS A 44 -2.50 7.05 -3.43
N ARG A 45 -3.52 6.22 -3.59
CA ARG A 45 -3.77 5.02 -2.78
C ARG A 45 -3.91 3.81 -3.68
N LEU A 46 -3.50 2.65 -3.19
CA LEU A 46 -3.86 1.39 -3.81
C LEU A 46 -5.13 0.89 -3.15
N LEU A 47 -6.21 0.78 -3.93
CA LEU A 47 -7.46 0.17 -3.53
C LEU A 47 -7.49 -1.25 -4.05
N ILE A 48 -7.78 -2.20 -3.17
CA ILE A 48 -8.06 -3.59 -3.51
C ILE A 48 -9.46 -3.94 -3.00
N ASP A 49 -10.32 -4.47 -3.86
CA ASP A 49 -11.62 -5.05 -3.49
C ASP A 49 -11.59 -6.53 -3.89
N PHE A 50 -11.49 -7.39 -2.89
CA PHE A 50 -11.36 -8.84 -3.07
C PHE A 50 -12.71 -9.52 -3.30
N ARG A 51 -13.83 -8.79 -3.15
CA ARG A 51 -15.17 -9.37 -3.30
C ARG A 51 -15.42 -9.73 -4.75
N THR A 52 -16.00 -10.91 -4.98
CA THR A 52 -16.35 -11.42 -6.31
C THR A 52 -17.83 -11.77 -6.42
N LYS A 53 -18.34 -11.79 -7.64
CA LYS A 53 -19.67 -12.29 -8.03
C LYS A 53 -19.59 -12.93 -9.41
N ALA A 54 -20.64 -13.61 -9.85
CA ALA A 54 -20.73 -14.08 -11.23
C ALA A 54 -20.50 -12.92 -12.21
N GLY A 55 -19.43 -13.03 -13.02
CA GLY A 55 -19.04 -12.01 -13.99
C GLY A 55 -18.37 -10.76 -13.41
N VAL A 56 -18.07 -10.72 -12.10
CA VAL A 56 -17.39 -9.58 -11.45
C VAL A 56 -16.20 -10.06 -10.63
N LEU A 57 -15.02 -9.79 -11.17
CA LEU A 57 -13.71 -10.19 -10.63
C LEU A 57 -13.21 -9.24 -9.55
N PRO A 58 -12.17 -9.59 -8.76
CA PRO A 58 -11.57 -8.66 -7.82
C PRO A 58 -11.02 -7.41 -8.54
N LEU A 59 -10.92 -6.30 -7.81
CA LEU A 59 -10.38 -5.04 -8.32
C LEU A 59 -9.08 -4.73 -7.61
N ILE A 60 -8.03 -4.40 -8.36
CA ILE A 60 -6.82 -3.74 -7.87
C ILE A 60 -6.63 -2.45 -8.69
N LYS A 61 -6.57 -1.30 -8.02
CA LYS A 61 -6.53 0.00 -8.72
C LYS A 61 -5.86 1.10 -7.90
N ILE A 62 -5.06 1.92 -8.57
CA ILE A 62 -4.58 3.18 -8.00
C ILE A 62 -5.69 4.23 -8.07
N VAL A 63 -6.01 4.84 -6.93
CA VAL A 63 -7.09 5.81 -6.79
C VAL A 63 -6.59 7.09 -6.12
N PRO A 64 -7.25 8.25 -6.37
CA PRO A 64 -7.00 9.46 -5.60
C PRO A 64 -7.23 9.23 -4.10
N ARG A 65 -6.56 10.03 -3.26
CA ARG A 65 -6.87 10.10 -1.84
C ARG A 65 -8.30 10.61 -1.67
N ALA A 66 -9.12 9.90 -0.90
CA ALA A 66 -10.43 10.40 -0.49
C ALA A 66 -10.30 11.54 0.51
N GLU A 67 -11.14 12.56 0.38
CA GLU A 67 -11.13 13.74 1.24
C GLU A 67 -11.85 13.51 2.58
N SER A 68 -12.73 12.52 2.62
CA SER A 68 -13.48 12.13 3.81
C SER A 68 -13.83 10.64 3.82
N VAL A 69 -14.36 10.17 4.94
CA VAL A 69 -14.88 8.79 5.04
C VAL A 69 -16.02 8.57 4.05
N GLU A 70 -16.96 9.51 3.97
CA GLU A 70 -18.10 9.42 3.05
C GLU A 70 -17.63 9.39 1.59
N ASP A 71 -16.68 10.27 1.23
CA ASP A 71 -16.11 10.32 -0.10
C ASP A 71 -15.43 9.00 -0.49
N ARG A 72 -14.73 8.35 0.45
CA ARG A 72 -14.14 7.01 0.26
C ARG A 72 -15.21 5.98 -0.10
N PHE A 73 -16.30 5.89 0.67
CA PHE A 73 -17.39 4.94 0.38
C PHE A 73 -18.09 5.26 -0.94
N ARG A 74 -18.29 6.55 -1.25
CA ARG A 74 -18.87 7.01 -2.52
C ARG A 74 -18.00 6.60 -3.71
N SER A 75 -16.69 6.79 -3.60
CA SER A 75 -15.71 6.40 -4.62
C SER A 75 -15.70 4.90 -4.84
N ILE A 76 -15.69 4.09 -3.76
CA ILE A 76 -15.79 2.63 -3.85
C ILE A 76 -17.09 2.22 -4.55
N LYS A 77 -18.23 2.81 -4.19
CA LYS A 77 -19.52 2.48 -4.83
C LYS A 77 -19.55 2.82 -6.31
N ARG A 78 -18.89 3.92 -6.73
CA ARG A 78 -18.74 4.27 -8.15
C ARG A 78 -17.87 3.27 -8.92
N LEU A 79 -16.81 2.77 -8.29
CA LEU A 79 -15.90 1.77 -8.89
C LEU A 79 -16.49 0.36 -8.89
N ARG A 80 -17.37 0.05 -7.93
CA ARG A 80 -17.92 -1.29 -7.68
C ARG A 80 -19.45 -1.24 -7.53
N PRO A 81 -20.20 -0.75 -8.55
CA PRO A 81 -21.64 -0.53 -8.45
C PRO A 81 -22.43 -1.83 -8.20
N GLU A 82 -21.88 -2.99 -8.55
CA GLU A 82 -22.47 -4.33 -8.41
C GLU A 82 -22.49 -4.82 -6.96
N PHE A 83 -21.71 -4.20 -6.07
CA PHE A 83 -21.62 -4.56 -4.66
C PHE A 83 -22.38 -3.57 -3.77
N ALA A 84 -22.89 -4.05 -2.64
CA ALA A 84 -23.28 -3.16 -1.55
C ALA A 84 -22.05 -2.40 -1.03
N LEU A 85 -22.29 -1.31 -0.30
CA LEU A 85 -21.22 -0.67 0.45
C LEU A 85 -20.58 -1.71 1.40
N PRO A 86 -19.25 -1.81 1.45
CA PRO A 86 -18.60 -2.75 2.37
C PRO A 86 -18.88 -2.34 3.81
N GLU A 87 -19.01 -3.31 4.71
CA GLU A 87 -19.18 -3.03 6.16
C GLU A 87 -17.95 -2.31 6.73
N LYS A 88 -16.77 -2.68 6.24
CA LYS A 88 -15.49 -2.10 6.66
C LYS A 88 -14.55 -1.96 5.47
N VAL A 89 -13.79 -0.87 5.47
CA VAL A 89 -12.62 -0.69 4.59
C VAL A 89 -11.38 -0.76 5.46
N MET A 90 -10.63 -1.85 5.33
CA MET A 90 -9.37 -2.03 6.05
C MET A 90 -8.27 -1.19 5.40
N SER A 91 -7.29 -0.75 6.18
CA SER A 91 -6.18 0.03 5.65
C SER A 91 -4.93 -0.10 6.50
N PHE A 92 -3.77 -0.13 5.87
CA PHE A 92 -2.48 0.07 6.52
C PHE A 92 -1.69 1.19 5.84
N HIS A 93 -0.66 1.67 6.53
CA HIS A 93 0.32 2.60 5.95
C HIS A 93 1.59 1.83 5.66
N TRP A 94 2.09 1.91 4.42
CA TRP A 94 3.39 1.39 4.04
C TRP A 94 4.44 2.51 4.14
N PRO A 95 5.39 2.43 5.09
CA PRO A 95 6.31 3.53 5.39
C PRO A 95 7.61 3.45 4.57
N ARG A 96 7.82 2.39 3.79
CA ARG A 96 9.03 2.16 2.99
C ARG A 96 8.77 2.38 1.51
N SER A 97 9.82 2.25 0.71
CA SER A 97 9.71 2.38 -0.73
C SER A 97 9.00 1.20 -1.38
N MET A 98 8.55 1.37 -2.63
CA MET A 98 7.94 0.31 -3.42
C MET A 98 8.88 -0.88 -3.66
N PRO A 99 10.19 -0.71 -3.95
CA PRO A 99 11.13 -1.83 -3.98
C PRO A 99 11.13 -2.66 -2.68
N VAL A 100 11.05 -2.00 -1.52
CA VAL A 100 10.99 -2.70 -0.23
C VAL A 100 9.67 -3.44 -0.04
N LEU A 101 8.55 -2.91 -0.56
CA LEU A 101 7.24 -3.58 -0.59
C LEU A 101 7.25 -4.87 -1.43
N LEU A 102 8.07 -4.90 -2.48
CA LEU A 102 8.27 -6.09 -3.30
C LEU A 102 9.13 -7.12 -2.56
N THR A 103 10.29 -6.72 -2.05
CA THR A 103 11.22 -7.64 -1.38
C THR A 103 10.71 -8.16 -0.04
N SER A 104 9.79 -7.45 0.61
CA SER A 104 9.14 -7.90 1.85
C SER A 104 8.07 -8.98 1.63
N GLY A 105 7.69 -9.26 0.37
CA GLY A 105 6.63 -10.20 0.03
C GLY A 105 5.21 -9.65 0.13
N VAL A 106 5.02 -8.41 0.60
CA VAL A 106 3.68 -7.79 0.73
C VAL A 106 2.97 -7.68 -0.62
N TRP A 107 3.69 -7.28 -1.67
CA TRP A 107 3.11 -7.26 -3.02
C TRP A 107 2.73 -8.66 -3.49
N GLN A 108 3.63 -9.62 -3.31
CA GLN A 108 3.39 -10.99 -3.78
C GLN A 108 2.16 -11.57 -3.10
N HIS A 109 2.01 -11.36 -1.78
CA HIS A 109 0.85 -11.80 -1.01
C HIS A 109 -0.47 -11.17 -1.50
N LEU A 110 -0.44 -9.89 -1.89
CA LEU A 110 -1.58 -9.23 -2.54
C LEU A 110 -1.92 -9.88 -3.88
N VAL A 111 -0.91 -10.12 -4.72
CA VAL A 111 -1.09 -10.72 -6.05
C VAL A 111 -1.62 -12.15 -5.93
N ASP A 112 -1.04 -12.98 -5.05
CA ASP A 112 -1.48 -14.36 -4.84
C ASP A 112 -2.96 -14.41 -4.44
N ARG A 113 -3.39 -13.52 -3.55
CA ARG A 113 -4.80 -13.44 -3.15
C ARG A 113 -5.69 -12.93 -4.28
N VAL A 114 -5.28 -11.88 -4.99
CA VAL A 114 -6.06 -11.32 -6.11
C VAL A 114 -6.19 -12.34 -7.25
N SER A 115 -5.09 -12.99 -7.65
CA SER A 115 -5.05 -13.99 -8.72
C SER A 115 -5.81 -15.27 -8.36
N SER A 116 -5.83 -15.69 -7.08
CA SER A 116 -6.65 -16.84 -6.66
C SER A 116 -8.16 -16.59 -6.73
N LEU A 117 -8.59 -15.32 -6.78
CA LEU A 117 -9.98 -14.89 -6.90
C LEU A 117 -10.34 -14.41 -8.32
N GLY A 118 -9.33 -14.17 -9.15
CA GLY A 118 -9.44 -13.58 -10.47
C GLY A 118 -9.07 -14.55 -11.60
N ASP A 119 -8.65 -13.97 -12.71
CA ASP A 119 -8.19 -14.64 -13.93
C ASP A 119 -6.84 -14.07 -14.40
N ASP A 120 -6.42 -14.47 -15.60
CA ASP A 120 -5.16 -14.02 -16.20
C ASP A 120 -5.13 -12.49 -16.40
N ASP A 121 -6.25 -11.88 -16.81
CA ASP A 121 -6.38 -10.43 -16.98
C ASP A 121 -6.22 -9.67 -15.64
N THR A 122 -6.70 -10.27 -14.56
CA THR A 122 -6.52 -9.76 -13.21
C THR A 122 -5.04 -9.74 -12.83
N THR A 123 -4.30 -10.81 -13.15
CA THR A 123 -2.86 -10.91 -12.90
C THR A 123 -2.06 -9.92 -13.74
N GLU A 124 -2.43 -9.72 -15.00
CA GLU A 124 -1.83 -8.68 -15.86
C GLU A 124 -2.06 -7.28 -15.27
N THR A 125 -3.27 -7.04 -14.73
CA THR A 125 -3.63 -5.77 -14.10
C THR A 125 -2.81 -5.51 -12.83
N CYS A 126 -2.49 -6.54 -12.05
CA CYS A 126 -1.52 -6.43 -10.96
C CYS A 126 -0.17 -5.92 -11.50
N GLY A 127 0.39 -6.56 -12.54
CA GLY A 127 1.66 -6.16 -13.15
C GLY A 127 1.68 -4.69 -13.58
N ARG A 128 0.66 -4.25 -14.33
CA ARG A 128 0.53 -2.84 -14.76
C ARG A 128 0.43 -1.87 -13.58
N THR A 129 -0.32 -2.25 -12.55
CA THR A 129 -0.48 -1.44 -11.32
C THR A 129 0.86 -1.30 -10.58
N MET A 130 1.65 -2.37 -10.51
CA MET A 130 2.98 -2.37 -9.90
C MET A 130 3.92 -1.41 -10.60
N GLU A 131 3.99 -1.48 -11.93
CA GLU A 131 4.82 -0.61 -12.76
C GLU A 131 4.43 0.86 -12.59
N GLU A 132 3.13 1.14 -12.53
CA GLU A 132 2.62 2.49 -12.30
C GLU A 132 3.00 3.04 -10.92
N LEU A 133 2.88 2.23 -9.85
CA LEU A 133 3.32 2.63 -8.50
C LEU A 133 4.83 2.90 -8.44
N LEU A 134 5.65 2.05 -9.05
CA LEU A 134 7.11 2.26 -9.14
C LEU A 134 7.45 3.55 -9.90
N ALA A 135 6.74 3.83 -10.99
CA ALA A 135 6.93 5.05 -11.76
C ALA A 135 6.51 6.31 -10.95
N MET A 136 5.42 6.24 -10.19
CA MET A 136 4.98 7.34 -9.31
C MET A 136 6.02 7.65 -8.23
N GLU A 137 6.49 6.64 -7.51
CA GLU A 137 7.52 6.84 -6.48
C GLU A 137 8.80 7.43 -7.07
N ARG A 138 9.25 6.92 -8.22
CA ARG A 138 10.45 7.43 -8.89
C ARG A 138 10.30 8.91 -9.29
N ARG A 139 9.12 9.32 -9.76
CA ARG A 139 8.83 10.73 -10.08
C ARG A 139 8.89 11.60 -8.84
N GLU A 140 8.34 11.13 -7.72
CA GLU A 140 8.37 11.88 -6.46
C GLU A 140 9.81 12.08 -5.96
N VAL A 141 10.61 11.02 -5.94
CA VAL A 141 12.02 11.08 -5.54
C VAL A 141 12.81 12.04 -6.44
N PHE A 142 12.60 12.00 -7.76
CA PHE A 142 13.22 12.97 -8.66
C PHE A 142 12.74 14.40 -8.44
N GLY A 143 11.47 14.60 -8.10
CA GLY A 143 10.92 15.91 -7.73
C GLY A 143 11.63 16.48 -6.50
N ALA A 144 11.86 15.65 -5.47
CA ALA A 144 12.59 16.03 -4.28
C ALA A 144 14.04 16.44 -4.58
N ILE A 145 14.73 15.71 -5.47
CA ILE A 145 16.11 16.01 -5.86
C ILE A 145 16.20 17.30 -6.69
N ARG A 146 15.21 17.58 -7.54
CA ARG A 146 15.20 18.74 -8.45
C ARG A 146 14.61 20.01 -7.84
N GLY A 147 14.05 19.93 -6.63
CA GLY A 147 13.36 21.07 -6.01
C GLY A 147 12.05 21.42 -6.71
N ALA A 148 11.19 20.43 -6.98
CA ALA A 148 9.83 20.68 -7.48
C ALA A 148 9.03 21.56 -6.51
N ASP A 149 7.93 22.16 -6.98
CA ASP A 149 7.19 23.25 -6.31
C ASP A 149 6.80 22.99 -4.84
N HIS A 150 6.65 21.73 -4.42
CA HIS A 150 6.32 21.34 -3.04
C HIS A 150 7.52 20.97 -2.16
N TYR A 151 8.75 21.10 -2.65
CA TYR A 151 9.99 20.85 -1.92
C TYR A 151 10.78 22.14 -1.68
N GLN A 152 11.25 22.32 -0.44
CA GLN A 152 12.20 23.37 -0.12
C GLN A 152 13.63 22.84 -0.28
N THR A 153 14.39 23.42 -1.20
CA THR A 153 15.81 23.10 -1.40
C THR A 153 16.62 23.64 -0.21
N ILE A 154 17.25 22.76 0.57
CA ILE A 154 18.09 23.16 1.73
C ILE A 154 19.48 23.63 1.26
N TRP A 155 19.98 23.11 0.13
CA TRP A 155 21.29 23.42 -0.42
C TRP A 155 21.17 23.75 -1.90
N GLU A 156 21.30 25.04 -2.24
CA GLU A 156 21.35 25.51 -3.63
C GLU A 156 22.80 25.80 -4.01
N ARG A 157 23.23 25.31 -5.19
CA ARG A 157 24.56 25.65 -5.70
C ARG A 157 24.54 27.12 -6.12
N GLN A 158 25.34 27.96 -5.45
CA GLN A 158 25.55 29.34 -5.88
C GLN A 158 25.99 29.35 -7.35
N GLN A 159 25.20 29.99 -8.22
CA GLN A 159 25.59 30.23 -9.60
C GLN A 159 26.82 31.15 -9.59
N ALA A 160 27.89 30.72 -10.27
CA ALA A 160 29.12 31.49 -10.47
C ALA A 160 28.95 32.45 -11.65
#